data_AF-A0AAW0FLU5-F1
#
_entry.id   AF-A0AAW0FLU5-F1
#
_cell.length_a   1.000
_cell.length_b   1.000
_cell.length_c   1.000
_cell.angle_alpha   90.00
_cell.angle_beta   90.00
_cell.angle_gamma   90.00
#
_symmetry.space_group_name_H-M   'P 1'
#
loop_
_entity.id
_entity.type
_entity.pdbx_description
1 polymer ?
#
loop_
_entity_poly.entity_id
_entity_poly.type
_entity_poly.pdbx_seq_one_letter_code
_entity_poly.pdbx_strand_id
1 'polypeptide(L)'
;MAPIPSTFAQEIIDLLENLDRRRKDLLDFQIPRLRDCTGSLVTQQQYAAEVREDIEAFSRIVESLDLSVDDQKGERNRQQLRALVDDYTNTLGKLRREARTAVLTSKRAIDSNKQSNREELLRSSAVREKQDLNEKVTEDALMTTTNDVTEALQRTIGLMQGELERSVLSSQLLEASTASLKSASTTHDVLDNLMTTSKHLITALEKSDWLDRLLILAALCFFILVVLFILKQRLVDRSLRIALWWTRFIPSRRSSTADAMEKGTMIVSSMASSAVVSVTTALTSAITSSAAQSSVVNVTPSLTLALTTSFEPSVTSISSSDGLLQTELDGTGIESTISTSIAELPSEAPQPHDEL
;
A
#
# COMPACT_ATOMS: atom_id res chain seq x y z
N MET A 1 22.26 -27.57 13.68
CA MET A 1 22.96 -27.12 12.46
C MET A 1 23.02 -28.32 11.53
N ALA A 2 22.41 -28.23 10.35
CA ALA A 2 22.50 -29.29 9.36
C ALA A 2 23.85 -29.19 8.62
N PRO A 3 24.53 -30.31 8.32
CA PRO A 3 25.82 -30.29 7.64
C PRO A 3 25.65 -29.75 6.21
N ILE A 4 26.50 -28.79 5.85
CA ILE A 4 26.66 -28.30 4.48
C ILE A 4 27.23 -29.44 3.61
N PRO A 5 26.51 -29.90 2.57
CA PRO A 5 27.08 -30.83 1.60
C PRO A 5 28.16 -30.12 0.79
N SER A 6 29.32 -30.77 0.65
CA SER A 6 30.51 -30.31 -0.07
C SER A 6 30.34 -30.25 -1.60
N THR A 7 29.09 -30.12 -2.09
CA THR A 7 28.74 -30.13 -3.51
C THR A 7 28.43 -28.75 -4.07
N PHE A 8 28.38 -27.73 -3.21
CA PHE A 8 28.17 -26.35 -3.65
C PHE A 8 29.47 -25.73 -4.17
N ALA A 9 29.33 -24.77 -5.09
CA ALA A 9 30.46 -23.95 -5.52
C ALA A 9 31.04 -23.20 -4.30
N GLN A 10 32.36 -23.04 -4.25
CA GLN A 10 33.07 -22.38 -3.14
C GLN A 10 32.48 -21.00 -2.83
N GLU A 11 32.10 -20.26 -3.87
CA GLU A 11 31.47 -18.94 -3.78
C GLU A 11 30.19 -18.95 -2.92
N ILE A 12 29.36 -19.99 -3.04
CA ILE A 12 28.12 -20.12 -2.28
C ILE A 12 28.40 -20.42 -0.81
N ILE A 13 29.44 -21.22 -0.54
CA ILE A 13 29.86 -21.55 0.82
C ILE A 13 30.37 -20.29 1.52
N ASP A 14 31.15 -19.47 0.81
CA ASP A 14 31.69 -18.21 1.35
C ASP A 14 30.56 -17.19 1.61
N LEU A 15 29.57 -17.08 0.70
CA LEU A 15 28.38 -16.24 0.90
C LEU A 15 27.55 -16.71 2.10
N LEU A 16 27.39 -18.03 2.25
CA LEU A 16 26.64 -18.63 3.33
C LEU A 16 27.31 -18.39 4.69
N GLU A 17 28.63 -18.54 4.76
CA GLU A 17 29.39 -18.25 5.97
C GLU A 17 29.32 -16.77 6.35
N ASN A 18 29.41 -15.88 5.35
CA ASN A 18 29.24 -14.44 5.57
C ASN A 18 27.85 -14.11 6.14
N LEU A 19 26.77 -14.67 5.56
CA LEU A 19 25.41 -14.53 6.10
C LEU A 19 25.31 -15.01 7.55
N ASP A 20 25.87 -16.18 7.86
CA ASP A 20 25.78 -16.74 9.21
C ASP A 20 26.53 -15.88 10.25
N ARG A 21 27.74 -15.41 9.91
CA ARG A 21 28.51 -14.51 10.77
C ARG A 21 27.75 -13.21 11.03
N ARG A 22 27.19 -12.59 10.00
CA ARG A 22 26.46 -11.33 10.13
C ARG A 22 25.12 -11.48 10.85
N ARG A 23 24.43 -12.60 10.64
CA ARG A 23 23.23 -12.95 11.41
C ARG A 23 23.54 -13.01 12.91
N LYS A 24 24.64 -13.65 13.29
CA LYS A 24 25.08 -13.74 14.70
C LYS A 24 25.42 -12.37 15.26
N ASP A 25 26.19 -11.57 14.52
CA ASP A 25 26.56 -10.22 14.97
C ASP A 25 25.33 -9.31 15.19
N LEU A 26 24.36 -9.35 14.27
CA LEU A 26 23.11 -8.60 14.39
C LEU A 26 22.27 -9.03 15.59
N LEU A 27 22.15 -10.34 15.84
CA LEU A 27 21.36 -10.88 16.95
C LEU A 27 22.03 -10.72 18.32
N ASP A 28 23.32 -11.02 18.41
CA ASP A 28 24.03 -11.11 19.69
C ASP A 28 24.58 -9.76 20.15
N PHE A 29 24.96 -8.88 19.22
CA PHE A 29 25.64 -7.64 19.55
C PHE A 29 24.82 -6.40 19.22
N GLN A 30 24.37 -6.24 17.98
CA GLN A 30 23.82 -4.95 17.53
C GLN A 30 22.40 -4.67 18.05
N ILE A 31 21.49 -5.65 17.99
CA ILE A 31 20.11 -5.49 18.49
C ILE A 31 20.06 -5.29 20.02
N PRO A 32 20.79 -6.07 20.83
CA PRO A 32 20.84 -5.84 22.28
C PRO A 32 21.47 -4.49 22.62
N ARG A 33 22.56 -4.10 21.94
CA ARG A 33 23.20 -2.80 22.12
C ARG A 33 22.25 -1.65 21.84
N LEU A 34 21.44 -1.74 20.79
CA LEU A 34 20.39 -0.76 20.49
C LEU A 34 19.34 -0.66 21.59
N ARG A 35 18.92 -1.80 22.14
CA ARG A 35 17.90 -1.85 23.19
C ARG A 35 18.41 -1.25 24.49
N ASP A 36 19.67 -1.50 24.83
CA ASP A 36 20.29 -1.07 26.08
C ASP A 36 20.77 0.40 26.02
N CYS A 37 20.80 1.01 24.82
CA CYS A 37 21.08 2.43 24.63
C CYS A 37 19.91 3.31 25.11
N THR A 38 19.98 3.76 26.36
CA THR A 38 19.03 4.72 27.00
C THR A 38 19.53 6.16 27.03
N GLY A 39 20.68 6.43 26.38
CA GLY A 39 21.39 7.71 26.41
C GLY A 39 20.96 8.71 25.32
N SER A 40 21.94 9.37 24.70
CA SER A 40 21.72 10.43 23.72
C SER A 40 20.96 9.94 22.48
N LEU A 41 19.97 10.73 22.04
CA LEU A 41 19.16 10.44 20.85
C LEU A 41 20.02 10.38 19.58
N VAL A 42 21.11 11.15 19.51
CA VAL A 42 22.04 11.14 18.37
C VAL A 42 22.78 9.80 18.26
N THR A 43 23.28 9.27 19.39
CA THR A 43 23.95 7.97 19.41
C THR A 43 23.00 6.82 19.09
N GLN A 44 21.75 6.90 19.54
CA GLN A 44 20.72 5.93 19.21
C GLN A 44 20.39 5.94 17.70
N GLN A 45 20.27 7.13 17.10
CA GLN A 45 20.02 7.27 15.66
C GLN A 45 21.17 6.70 14.83
N GLN A 46 22.42 6.92 15.25
CA GLN A 46 23.60 6.36 14.58
C GLN A 46 23.58 4.84 14.58
N TYR A 47 23.38 4.21 15.75
CA TYR A 47 23.28 2.76 15.84
C TYR A 47 22.08 2.20 15.07
N ALA A 48 20.97 2.95 15.04
CA ALA A 48 19.79 2.54 14.28
C ALA A 48 20.03 2.61 12.77
N ALA A 49 20.86 3.55 12.30
CA ALA A 49 21.30 3.62 10.91
C ALA A 49 22.25 2.47 10.58
N GLU A 50 23.22 2.18 11.43
CA GLU A 50 24.17 1.06 11.30
C GLU A 50 23.43 -0.28 11.19
N VAL A 51 22.50 -0.57 12.11
CA VAL A 51 21.70 -1.81 12.05
C VAL A 51 20.84 -1.90 10.79
N ARG A 52 20.34 -0.77 10.27
CA ARG A 52 19.56 -0.76 9.02
C ARG A 52 20.43 -1.05 7.81
N GLU A 53 21.61 -0.43 7.75
CA GLU A 53 22.60 -0.71 6.71
C GLU A 53 23.02 -2.18 6.74
N ASP A 54 23.20 -2.73 7.95
CA ASP A 54 23.56 -4.14 8.11
C ASP A 54 22.47 -5.11 7.67
N ILE A 55 21.22 -4.82 8.02
CA ILE A 55 20.05 -5.58 7.54
C ILE A 55 19.91 -5.46 6.01
N GLU A 56 20.18 -4.30 5.43
CA GLU A 56 20.06 -4.11 4.00
C GLU A 56 21.16 -4.85 3.24
N ALA A 57 22.39 -4.78 3.69
CA ALA A 57 23.45 -5.54 3.05
C ALA A 57 23.31 -7.06 3.32
N PHE A 58 22.70 -7.50 4.43
CA PHE A 58 22.27 -8.90 4.59
C PHE A 58 21.22 -9.27 3.53
N SER A 59 20.26 -8.38 3.26
CA SER A 59 19.26 -8.55 2.19
C SER A 59 19.90 -8.71 0.81
N ARG A 60 20.91 -7.88 0.47
CA ARG A 60 21.62 -7.96 -0.82
C ARG A 60 22.36 -9.29 -0.98
N ILE A 61 22.95 -9.81 0.09
CA ILE A 61 23.64 -11.11 0.05
C ILE A 61 22.62 -12.25 -0.13
N VAL A 62 21.44 -12.18 0.51
CA VAL A 62 20.36 -13.17 0.30
C VAL A 62 19.85 -13.13 -1.14
N GLU A 63 19.71 -11.96 -1.74
CA GLU A 63 19.33 -11.82 -3.16
C GLU A 63 20.42 -12.38 -4.10
N SER A 64 21.69 -12.10 -3.83
CA SER A 64 22.81 -12.71 -4.55
C SER A 64 22.81 -14.24 -4.44
N LEU A 65 22.46 -14.77 -3.27
CA LEU A 65 22.35 -16.21 -3.02
C LEU A 65 21.19 -16.81 -3.82
N ASP A 66 20.05 -16.11 -3.90
CA ASP A 66 18.88 -16.52 -4.67
C ASP A 66 19.16 -16.56 -6.18
N LEU A 67 19.87 -15.56 -6.72
CA LEU A 67 20.35 -15.60 -8.11
C LEU A 67 21.29 -16.79 -8.36
N SER A 68 22.15 -17.11 -7.39
CA SER A 68 23.08 -18.24 -7.47
C SER A 68 22.39 -19.62 -7.39
N VAL A 69 21.12 -19.67 -6.97
CA VAL A 69 20.31 -20.91 -6.95
C VAL A 69 20.05 -21.43 -8.35
N ASP A 70 19.78 -20.54 -9.31
CA ASP A 70 19.39 -20.92 -10.65
C ASP A 70 20.59 -21.42 -11.48
N ASP A 71 21.81 -21.02 -11.11
CA ASP A 71 23.07 -21.48 -11.70
C ASP A 71 23.51 -22.88 -11.21
N GLN A 72 22.88 -23.42 -10.16
CA GLN A 72 23.27 -24.71 -9.59
C GLN A 72 22.92 -25.90 -10.49
N LYS A 73 23.94 -26.72 -10.77
CA LYS A 73 23.78 -27.98 -11.50
C LYS A 73 23.22 -29.07 -10.59
N GLY A 74 21.97 -29.44 -10.82
CA GLY A 74 21.32 -30.60 -10.19
C GLY A 74 20.12 -30.24 -9.32
N GLU A 75 19.01 -30.95 -9.52
CA GLU A 75 17.73 -30.67 -8.87
C GLU A 75 17.79 -30.72 -7.34
N ARG A 76 18.56 -31.67 -6.78
CA ARG A 76 18.69 -31.83 -5.32
C ARG A 76 19.44 -30.67 -4.66
N ASN A 77 20.55 -30.24 -5.24
CA ASN A 77 21.35 -29.13 -4.71
C ASN A 77 20.57 -27.82 -4.80
N ARG A 78 19.86 -27.62 -5.91
CA ARG A 78 18.97 -26.48 -6.12
C ARG A 78 17.85 -26.42 -5.08
N GLN A 79 17.19 -27.56 -4.81
CA GLN A 79 16.14 -27.63 -3.77
C GLN A 79 16.69 -27.36 -2.36
N GLN A 80 17.87 -27.89 -2.03
CA GLN A 80 18.51 -27.64 -0.74
C GLN A 80 18.91 -26.17 -0.57
N LEU A 81 19.45 -25.55 -1.61
CA LEU A 81 19.83 -24.14 -1.57
C LEU A 81 18.61 -23.22 -1.47
N ARG A 82 17.51 -23.53 -2.18
CA ARG A 82 16.23 -22.83 -2.02
C ARG A 82 15.69 -22.91 -0.59
N ALA A 83 15.70 -24.09 0.01
CA ALA A 83 15.27 -24.25 1.41
C ALA A 83 16.14 -23.41 2.37
N LEU A 84 17.42 -23.24 2.05
CA LEU A 84 18.34 -22.41 2.83
C LEU A 84 18.07 -20.92 2.64
N VAL A 85 17.85 -20.47 1.39
CA VAL A 85 17.43 -19.09 1.06
C VAL A 85 16.10 -18.76 1.74
N ASP A 86 15.14 -19.70 1.75
CA ASP A 86 13.87 -19.56 2.47
C ASP A 86 14.07 -19.41 3.98
N ASP A 87 15.01 -20.15 4.60
CA ASP A 87 15.35 -19.94 6.01
C ASP A 87 15.93 -18.53 6.23
N TYR A 88 16.88 -18.10 5.37
CA TYR A 88 17.48 -16.77 5.49
C TYR A 88 16.49 -15.63 5.28
N THR A 89 15.58 -15.72 4.31
CA THR A 89 14.52 -14.72 4.11
C THR A 89 13.57 -14.65 5.31
N ASN A 90 13.23 -15.79 5.92
CA ASN A 90 12.47 -15.85 7.16
C ASN A 90 13.24 -15.21 8.34
N THR A 91 14.54 -15.49 8.47
CA THR A 91 15.37 -14.85 9.51
C THR A 91 15.48 -13.35 9.30
N LEU A 92 15.59 -12.88 8.05
CA LEU A 92 15.60 -11.46 7.70
C LEU A 92 14.29 -10.79 8.15
N GLY A 93 13.15 -11.43 7.89
CA GLY A 93 11.85 -10.96 8.34
C GLY A 93 11.76 -10.83 9.86
N LYS A 94 12.30 -11.80 10.62
CA LYS A 94 12.38 -11.74 12.09
C LYS A 94 13.30 -10.60 12.55
N LEU A 95 14.48 -10.49 11.96
CA LEU A 95 15.48 -9.49 12.29
C LEU A 95 14.98 -8.06 12.04
N ARG A 96 14.27 -7.82 10.94
CA ARG A 96 13.61 -6.52 10.67
C ARG A 96 12.57 -6.17 11.73
N ARG A 97 11.81 -7.15 12.22
CA ARG A 97 10.82 -6.92 13.29
C ARG A 97 11.52 -6.61 14.61
N GLU A 98 12.54 -7.39 14.97
CA GLU A 98 13.31 -7.19 16.20
C GLU A 98 14.09 -5.88 16.21
N ALA A 99 14.69 -5.48 15.10
CA ALA A 99 15.33 -4.17 14.98
C ALA A 99 14.32 -3.02 15.14
N ARG A 100 13.11 -3.15 14.56
CA ARG A 100 12.04 -2.14 14.74
C ARG A 100 11.58 -2.08 16.20
N THR A 101 11.38 -3.21 16.86
CA THR A 101 10.97 -3.22 18.28
C THR A 101 12.08 -2.70 19.18
N ALA A 102 13.35 -3.02 18.92
CA ALA A 102 14.50 -2.49 19.65
C ALA A 102 14.64 -0.97 19.51
N VAL A 103 14.44 -0.41 18.31
CA VAL A 103 14.45 1.04 18.09
C VAL A 103 13.29 1.72 18.81
N LEU A 104 12.09 1.14 18.78
CA LEU A 104 10.93 1.73 19.45
C LEU A 104 11.04 1.66 20.97
N THR A 105 11.55 0.55 21.52
CA THR A 105 11.75 0.38 22.97
C THR A 105 12.81 1.33 23.51
N SER A 106 13.96 1.43 22.84
CA SER A 106 15.00 2.40 23.21
C SER A 106 14.51 3.84 23.08
N LYS A 107 13.75 4.18 22.03
CA LYS A 107 13.16 5.52 21.87
C LYS A 107 12.20 5.84 23.03
N ARG A 108 11.31 4.90 23.37
CA ARG A 108 10.38 5.06 24.50
C ARG A 108 11.11 5.23 25.82
N ALA A 109 12.20 4.50 26.05
CA ALA A 109 13.03 4.65 27.24
C ALA A 109 13.70 6.04 27.31
N ILE A 110 14.24 6.53 26.18
CA ILE A 110 14.83 7.87 26.07
C ILE A 110 13.79 8.96 26.30
N ASP A 111 12.62 8.84 25.69
CA ASP A 111 11.54 9.83 25.85
C ASP A 111 11.05 9.88 27.32
N SER A 112 10.91 8.70 27.97
CA SER A 112 10.59 8.62 29.39
C SER A 112 11.66 9.26 30.28
N ASN A 113 12.94 9.05 29.98
CA ASN A 113 14.05 9.62 30.74
C ASN A 113 14.14 11.15 30.55
N LYS A 114 13.90 11.65 29.33
CA LYS A 114 13.79 13.09 29.08
C LYS A 114 12.65 13.73 29.85
N GLN A 115 11.51 13.04 29.94
CA GLN A 115 10.36 13.52 30.68
C GLN A 115 10.64 13.59 32.19
N SER A 116 11.23 12.53 32.78
CA SER A 116 11.61 12.55 34.20
C SER A 116 12.61 13.65 34.52
N ASN A 117 13.64 13.85 33.68
CA ASN A 117 14.62 14.93 33.87
C ASN A 117 13.97 16.31 33.80
N ARG A 118 12.97 16.51 32.92
CA ARG A 118 12.22 17.77 32.85
C ARG A 118 11.38 17.99 34.11
N GLU A 119 10.73 16.96 34.62
CA GLU A 119 9.92 17.04 35.85
C GLU A 119 10.79 17.36 37.07
N GLU A 120 11.99 16.79 37.17
CA GLU A 120 12.97 17.12 38.23
C GLU A 120 13.46 18.57 38.14
N LEU A 121 13.77 19.05 36.94
CA LEU A 121 14.20 20.44 36.74
C LEU A 121 13.08 21.44 37.07
N LEU A 122 11.85 21.19 36.62
CA LEU A 122 10.69 22.04 36.95
C LEU A 122 10.38 22.03 38.44
N ARG A 123 10.51 20.88 39.09
CA ARG A 123 10.37 20.77 40.55
C ARG A 123 11.45 21.55 41.28
N SER A 124 12.70 21.52 40.80
CA SER A 124 13.81 22.29 41.38
C SER A 124 13.65 23.80 41.18
N SER A 125 13.13 24.25 40.04
CA SER A 125 12.92 25.67 39.76
C SER A 125 11.76 26.25 40.58
N ALA A 126 10.66 25.51 40.75
CA ALA A 126 9.51 25.95 41.54
C ALA A 126 9.82 26.11 43.04
N VAL A 127 10.78 25.33 43.56
CA VAL A 127 11.26 25.47 44.94
C VAL A 127 12.11 26.73 45.11
N ARG A 128 12.91 27.08 44.09
CA ARG A 128 13.82 28.23 44.12
C ARG A 128 13.08 29.57 43.96
N GLU A 129 12.08 29.64 43.08
CA GLU A 129 11.25 30.84 42.89
C GLU A 129 10.43 31.21 44.13
N LYS A 130 9.95 30.23 44.90
CA LYS A 130 9.25 30.49 46.18
C LYS A 130 10.14 31.10 47.26
N GLN A 131 11.46 30.95 47.14
CA GLN A 131 12.42 31.47 48.12
C GLN A 131 12.75 32.95 47.85
N ASP A 132 12.88 33.33 46.57
CA ASP A 132 13.24 34.71 46.17
C ASP A 132 12.09 35.73 46.37
N LEU A 133 10.83 35.30 46.27
CA LEU A 133 9.66 36.21 46.39
C LEU A 133 9.37 36.67 47.83
N ASN A 134 9.88 35.97 48.85
CA ASN A 134 9.59 36.29 50.25
C ASN A 134 10.50 37.40 50.81
N GLU A 135 11.63 37.69 50.16
CA GLU A 135 12.67 38.58 50.69
C GLU A 135 12.50 40.05 50.24
N LYS A 136 11.73 40.32 49.17
CA LYS A 136 11.74 41.62 48.47
C LYS A 136 10.53 42.53 48.74
N VAL A 137 9.60 42.18 49.63
CA VAL A 137 8.29 42.86 49.77
C VAL A 137 8.27 44.05 50.76
N THR A 138 9.29 44.24 51.61
CA THR A 138 9.08 45.01 52.87
C THR A 138 9.59 46.45 52.98
N GLU A 139 10.41 47.02 52.09
CA GLU A 139 11.18 48.24 52.49
C GLU A 139 11.00 49.54 51.67
N ASP A 140 10.47 49.53 50.44
CA ASP A 140 10.68 50.68 49.53
C ASP A 140 9.47 51.61 49.25
N ALA A 141 8.35 51.46 49.97
CA ALA A 141 7.02 51.87 49.48
C ALA A 141 6.69 53.38 49.32
N LEU A 142 7.50 54.35 49.76
CA LEU A 142 7.11 55.78 49.75
C LEU A 142 8.05 56.73 49.00
N MET A 143 9.34 56.39 48.83
CA MET A 143 10.25 57.13 47.94
C MET A 143 10.25 56.55 46.52
N THR A 144 9.74 55.34 46.32
CA THR A 144 9.56 54.77 44.99
C THR A 144 8.39 55.38 44.26
N THR A 145 7.32 55.86 44.89
CA THR A 145 6.04 56.12 44.16
C THR A 145 6.15 57.04 42.94
N THR A 146 7.01 58.07 42.93
CA THR A 146 7.24 58.91 41.73
C THR A 146 8.22 58.28 40.74
N ASN A 147 9.23 57.57 41.25
CA ASN A 147 10.15 56.77 40.44
C ASN A 147 9.38 55.62 39.77
N ASP A 148 8.52 54.91 40.50
CA ASP A 148 7.57 53.87 40.11
C ASP A 148 6.65 54.32 38.99
N VAL A 149 6.19 55.58 38.93
CA VAL A 149 5.34 56.01 37.80
C VAL A 149 6.17 56.14 36.53
N THR A 150 7.40 56.67 36.62
CA THR A 150 8.31 56.79 35.46
C THR A 150 8.85 55.42 35.05
N GLU A 151 9.25 54.61 36.03
CA GLU A 151 9.65 53.21 35.87
C GLU A 151 8.49 52.38 35.34
N ALA A 152 7.25 52.59 35.78
CA ALA A 152 6.08 51.91 35.24
C ALA A 152 5.82 52.28 33.79
N LEU A 153 6.02 53.54 33.38
CA LEU A 153 5.86 53.95 31.99
C LEU A 153 7.00 53.39 31.11
N GLN A 154 8.24 53.42 31.60
CA GLN A 154 9.39 52.81 30.94
C GLN A 154 9.25 51.28 30.85
N ARG A 155 8.71 50.65 31.90
CA ARG A 155 8.33 49.24 31.96
C ARG A 155 7.15 48.93 31.05
N THR A 156 6.19 49.83 30.90
CA THR A 156 5.06 49.68 29.97
C THR A 156 5.53 49.79 28.53
N ILE A 157 6.43 50.72 28.21
CA ILE A 157 7.07 50.81 26.89
C ILE A 157 7.88 49.54 26.62
N GLY A 158 8.67 49.06 27.59
CA GLY A 158 9.39 47.79 27.49
C GLY A 158 8.47 46.57 27.36
N LEU A 159 7.32 46.57 28.05
CA LEU A 159 6.29 45.54 27.94
C LEU A 159 5.60 45.58 26.58
N MET A 160 5.28 46.77 26.06
CA MET A 160 4.65 46.92 24.75
C MET A 160 5.62 46.47 23.64
N GLN A 161 6.91 46.79 23.79
CA GLN A 161 7.96 46.34 22.87
C GLN A 161 8.15 44.81 22.96
N GLY A 162 8.14 44.25 24.18
CA GLY A 162 8.17 42.82 24.41
C GLY A 162 6.91 42.09 23.92
N GLU A 163 5.72 42.69 24.04
CA GLU A 163 4.47 42.15 23.50
C GLU A 163 4.46 42.18 21.97
N LEU A 164 5.03 43.22 21.35
CA LEU A 164 5.20 43.27 19.90
C LEU A 164 6.17 42.20 19.41
N GLU A 165 7.34 42.03 20.06
CA GLU A 165 8.27 40.94 19.74
C GLU A 165 7.60 39.57 19.91
N ARG A 166 6.83 39.40 20.98
CA ARG A 166 6.09 38.17 21.27
C ARG A 166 4.94 37.93 20.29
N SER A 167 4.28 38.99 19.80
CA SER A 167 3.24 38.94 18.77
C SER A 167 3.84 38.55 17.42
N VAL A 168 4.99 39.12 17.05
CA VAL A 168 5.71 38.74 15.82
C VAL A 168 6.17 37.29 15.91
N LEU A 169 6.71 36.86 17.05
CA LEU A 169 7.12 35.46 17.25
C LEU A 169 5.90 34.51 17.21
N SER A 170 4.78 34.91 17.82
CA SER A 170 3.54 34.14 17.77
C SER A 170 2.97 34.05 16.35
N SER A 171 3.09 35.13 15.57
CA SER A 171 2.69 35.16 14.16
C SER A 171 3.56 34.23 13.31
N GLN A 172 4.88 34.27 13.51
CA GLN A 172 5.81 33.34 12.85
C GLN A 172 5.53 31.88 13.24
N LEU A 173 5.20 31.61 14.51
CA LEU A 173 4.84 30.26 14.96
C LEU A 173 3.52 29.80 14.34
N LEU A 174 2.52 30.68 14.24
CA LEU A 174 1.28 30.39 13.55
C LEU A 174 1.49 30.13 12.06
N GLU A 175 2.35 30.91 11.40
CA GLU A 175 2.71 30.70 10.00
C GLU A 175 3.46 29.37 9.82
N ALA A 176 4.44 29.07 10.68
CA ALA A 176 5.16 27.80 10.68
C ALA A 176 4.23 26.60 10.95
N SER A 177 3.28 26.74 11.89
CA SER A 177 2.25 25.74 12.16
C SER A 177 1.36 25.54 10.93
N THR A 178 0.94 26.62 10.28
CA THR A 178 0.13 26.57 9.05
C THR A 178 0.89 25.92 7.90
N ALA A 179 2.18 26.25 7.74
CA ALA A 179 3.05 25.62 6.75
C ALA A 179 3.22 24.13 7.02
N SER A 180 3.41 23.74 8.29
CA SER A 180 3.52 22.34 8.69
C SER A 180 2.22 21.57 8.48
N LEU A 181 1.05 22.20 8.72
CA LEU A 181 -0.26 21.62 8.46
C LEU A 181 -0.52 21.46 6.97
N LYS A 182 -0.09 22.44 6.15
CA LYS A 182 -0.11 22.31 4.68
C LYS A 182 0.76 21.15 4.21
N SER A 183 2.00 21.02 4.68
CA SER A 183 2.86 19.87 4.35
C SER A 183 2.27 18.55 4.83
N ALA A 184 1.64 18.51 6.01
CA ALA A 184 0.94 17.31 6.47
C ALA A 184 -0.24 16.95 5.53
N SER A 185 -1.05 17.95 5.15
CA SER A 185 -2.15 17.76 4.19
C SER A 185 -1.64 17.20 2.87
N THR A 186 -0.58 17.77 2.30
CA THR A 186 -0.03 17.28 1.02
C THR A 186 0.51 15.86 1.14
N THR A 187 1.14 15.50 2.26
CA THR A 187 1.57 14.10 2.49
C THR A 187 0.39 13.13 2.59
N HIS A 188 -0.71 13.55 3.22
CA HIS A 188 -1.93 12.76 3.29
C HIS A 188 -2.56 12.59 1.90
N ASP A 189 -2.64 13.66 1.10
CA ASP A 189 -3.15 13.59 -0.28
C ASP A 189 -2.33 12.64 -1.15
N VAL A 190 -1.00 12.66 -1.02
CA VAL A 190 -0.11 11.73 -1.73
C VAL A 190 -0.37 10.29 -1.30
N LEU A 191 -0.50 10.03 0.01
CA LEU A 191 -0.79 8.68 0.52
C LEU A 191 -2.16 8.17 0.05
N ASP A 192 -3.17 9.03 0.00
CA ASP A 192 -4.51 8.67 -0.49
C ASP A 192 -4.49 8.39 -1.99
N ASN A 193 -3.72 9.15 -2.77
CA ASN A 193 -3.50 8.86 -4.19
C ASN A 193 -2.75 7.52 -4.37
N LEU A 194 -1.74 7.24 -3.56
CA LEU A 194 -1.04 5.95 -3.58
C LEU A 194 -1.95 4.78 -3.16
N MET A 195 -2.82 4.95 -2.18
CA MET A 195 -3.80 3.92 -1.83
C MET A 195 -4.83 3.73 -2.94
N THR A 196 -5.28 4.80 -3.57
CA THR A 196 -6.25 4.75 -4.66
C THR A 196 -5.66 4.06 -5.88
N THR A 197 -4.43 4.41 -6.26
CA THR A 197 -3.69 3.72 -7.33
C THR A 197 -3.42 2.26 -6.98
N SER A 198 -3.03 1.95 -5.74
CA SER A 198 -2.87 0.57 -5.26
C SER A 198 -4.17 -0.23 -5.40
N LYS A 199 -5.31 0.31 -4.96
CA LYS A 199 -6.63 -0.32 -5.15
C LYS A 199 -6.94 -0.52 -6.62
N HIS A 200 -6.69 0.49 -7.46
CA HIS A 200 -6.95 0.39 -8.89
C HIS A 200 -6.10 -0.71 -9.55
N LEU A 201 -4.82 -0.81 -9.19
CA LEU A 201 -3.90 -1.83 -9.69
C LEU A 201 -4.33 -3.23 -9.22
N ILE A 202 -4.74 -3.37 -7.96
CA ILE A 202 -5.25 -4.63 -7.41
C ILE A 202 -6.54 -5.05 -8.11
N THR A 203 -7.49 -4.12 -8.30
CA THR A 203 -8.73 -4.39 -9.05
C THR A 203 -8.44 -4.70 -10.53
N ALA A 204 -7.47 -4.04 -11.15
CA ALA A 204 -7.07 -4.32 -12.52
C ALA A 204 -6.46 -5.73 -12.65
N LEU A 205 -5.64 -6.14 -11.68
CA LEU A 205 -5.04 -7.48 -11.62
C LEU A 205 -6.11 -8.54 -11.38
N GLU A 206 -7.02 -8.33 -10.42
CA GLU A 206 -8.16 -9.24 -10.18
C GLU A 206 -9.07 -9.36 -11.40
N LYS A 207 -9.36 -8.25 -12.08
CA LYS A 207 -10.17 -8.26 -13.31
C LYS A 207 -9.46 -8.98 -14.46
N SER A 208 -8.14 -8.84 -14.58
CA SER A 208 -7.32 -9.57 -15.56
C SER A 208 -7.36 -11.07 -15.28
N ASP A 209 -7.18 -11.49 -14.02
CA ASP A 209 -7.27 -12.89 -13.62
C ASP A 209 -8.67 -13.46 -13.83
N TRP A 210 -9.72 -12.67 -13.58
CA TRP A 210 -11.09 -13.07 -13.84
C TRP A 210 -11.36 -13.24 -15.34
N LEU A 211 -10.85 -12.34 -16.18
CA LEU A 211 -10.95 -12.45 -17.63
C LEU A 211 -10.19 -13.65 -18.17
N ASP A 212 -8.99 -13.92 -17.66
CA ASP A 212 -8.21 -15.09 -18.08
C ASP A 212 -8.95 -16.40 -17.74
N ARG A 213 -9.48 -16.50 -16.52
CA ARG A 213 -10.33 -17.64 -16.13
C ARG A 213 -11.58 -17.76 -16.99
N LEU A 214 -12.20 -16.64 -17.36
CA LEU A 214 -13.36 -16.63 -18.26
C LEU A 214 -12.99 -17.10 -19.67
N LEU A 215 -11.82 -16.70 -20.20
CA LEU A 215 -11.34 -17.14 -21.51
C LEU A 215 -11.05 -18.65 -21.52
N ILE A 216 -10.41 -19.18 -20.47
CA ILE A 216 -10.21 -20.62 -20.31
C ILE A 216 -11.55 -21.37 -20.26
N LEU A 217 -12.52 -20.87 -19.49
CA LEU A 217 -13.85 -21.47 -19.40
C LEU A 217 -14.57 -21.43 -20.76
N ALA A 218 -14.49 -20.31 -21.48
CA ALA A 218 -15.09 -20.15 -22.80
C ALA A 218 -14.46 -21.10 -23.82
N ALA A 219 -13.13 -21.26 -23.82
CA ALA A 219 -12.42 -22.19 -24.67
C ALA A 219 -12.82 -23.65 -24.37
N LEU A 220 -12.92 -24.02 -23.10
CA LEU A 220 -13.37 -25.35 -22.68
C LEU A 220 -14.83 -25.61 -23.09
N CYS A 221 -15.71 -24.63 -22.91
CA CYS A 221 -17.11 -24.73 -23.32
C CYS A 221 -17.22 -24.91 -24.84
N PHE A 222 -16.45 -24.16 -25.63
CA PHE A 222 -16.38 -24.31 -27.08
C PHE A 222 -15.86 -25.69 -27.49
N PHE A 223 -14.80 -26.18 -26.83
CA PHE A 223 -14.28 -27.53 -27.06
C PHE A 223 -15.34 -28.60 -26.78
N ILE A 224 -16.05 -28.52 -25.65
CA ILE A 224 -17.13 -29.43 -25.30
C ILE A 224 -18.25 -29.38 -26.34
N LEU A 225 -18.66 -28.18 -26.78
CA LEU A 225 -19.65 -28.02 -27.84
C LEU A 225 -19.21 -28.69 -29.14
N VAL A 226 -17.94 -28.53 -29.54
CA VAL A 226 -17.37 -29.19 -30.73
C VAL A 226 -17.35 -30.70 -30.56
N VAL A 227 -16.93 -31.21 -29.40
CA VAL A 227 -16.94 -32.65 -29.11
C VAL A 227 -18.38 -33.19 -29.14
N LEU A 228 -19.34 -32.53 -28.51
CA LEU A 228 -20.75 -32.90 -28.57
C LEU A 228 -21.30 -32.82 -29.99
N PHE A 229 -20.89 -31.84 -30.79
CA PHE A 229 -21.30 -31.72 -32.19
C PHE A 229 -20.78 -32.89 -33.01
N ILE A 230 -19.51 -33.25 -32.85
CA ILE A 230 -18.90 -34.42 -33.50
C ILE A 230 -19.57 -35.70 -33.02
N LEU A 231 -19.84 -35.85 -31.72
CA LEU A 231 -20.56 -37.01 -31.18
C LEU A 231 -21.98 -37.05 -31.71
N LYS A 232 -22.70 -35.93 -31.79
CA LYS A 232 -24.03 -35.88 -32.40
C LYS A 232 -23.95 -36.30 -33.86
N GLN A 233 -23.06 -35.73 -34.66
CA GLN A 233 -22.93 -36.08 -36.07
C GLN A 233 -22.53 -37.56 -36.24
N ARG A 234 -21.53 -38.02 -35.48
CA ARG A 234 -20.97 -39.37 -35.63
C ARG A 234 -21.83 -40.44 -34.98
N LEU A 235 -22.30 -40.25 -33.74
CA LEU A 235 -23.22 -41.19 -33.13
C LEU A 235 -24.56 -41.14 -33.82
N VAL A 236 -25.18 -39.99 -34.09
CA VAL A 236 -26.52 -39.98 -34.70
C VAL A 236 -26.47 -40.52 -36.14
N ASP A 237 -25.56 -40.08 -37.02
CA ASP A 237 -25.55 -40.59 -38.40
C ASP A 237 -25.07 -42.05 -38.53
N ARG A 238 -24.22 -42.52 -37.61
CA ARG A 238 -23.75 -43.91 -37.61
C ARG A 238 -24.72 -44.82 -36.86
N SER A 239 -25.23 -44.42 -35.70
CA SER A 239 -26.25 -45.17 -34.96
C SER A 239 -27.57 -45.23 -35.71
N LEU A 240 -28.01 -44.17 -36.40
CA LEU A 240 -29.20 -44.22 -37.26
C LEU A 240 -28.98 -45.14 -38.45
N ARG A 241 -27.80 -45.18 -39.08
CA ARG A 241 -27.54 -46.12 -40.18
C ARG A 241 -27.44 -47.56 -39.71
N ILE A 242 -26.80 -47.83 -38.56
CA ILE A 242 -26.75 -49.18 -37.98
C ILE A 242 -28.16 -49.60 -37.55
N ALA A 243 -28.92 -48.73 -36.87
CA ALA A 243 -30.29 -49.00 -36.49
C ALA A 243 -31.19 -49.24 -37.72
N LEU A 244 -31.10 -48.40 -38.76
CA LEU A 244 -31.86 -48.57 -40.01
C LEU A 244 -31.41 -49.80 -40.82
N TRP A 245 -30.14 -50.19 -40.76
CA TRP A 245 -29.64 -51.40 -41.41
C TRP A 245 -30.11 -52.66 -40.68
N TRP A 246 -30.11 -52.64 -39.34
CA TRP A 246 -30.67 -53.74 -38.53
C TRP A 246 -32.20 -53.82 -38.61
N THR A 247 -32.93 -52.70 -38.72
CA THR A 247 -34.40 -52.73 -38.94
C THR A 247 -34.78 -53.15 -40.36
N ARG A 248 -33.88 -53.01 -41.34
CA ARG A 248 -34.05 -53.58 -42.68
C ARG A 248 -33.85 -55.11 -42.70
N PHE A 249 -33.05 -55.65 -41.79
CA PHE A 249 -32.76 -57.09 -41.71
C PHE A 249 -33.73 -57.84 -40.80
N ILE A 250 -34.56 -57.13 -40.04
CA ILE A 250 -35.78 -57.69 -39.47
C ILE A 250 -36.80 -57.73 -40.61
N PRO A 251 -37.29 -58.93 -41.01
CA PRO A 251 -38.47 -59.00 -41.84
C PRO A 251 -39.55 -58.24 -41.08
N SER A 252 -40.09 -57.19 -41.69
CA SER A 252 -41.36 -56.62 -41.30
C SER A 252 -42.40 -57.73 -41.43
N ARG A 253 -42.54 -58.55 -40.38
CA ARG A 253 -43.79 -59.21 -40.08
C ARG A 253 -44.77 -58.08 -39.87
N ARG A 254 -45.45 -57.75 -40.96
CA ARG A 254 -46.78 -57.19 -40.95
C ARG A 254 -47.66 -58.22 -40.25
N SER A 255 -47.64 -58.21 -38.92
CA SER A 255 -48.64 -58.88 -38.10
C SER A 255 -49.17 -57.81 -37.17
N SER A 256 -50.36 -57.34 -37.52
CA SER A 256 -51.39 -56.81 -36.64
C SER A 256 -51.10 -57.01 -35.15
N THR A 257 -50.51 -56.01 -34.52
CA THR A 257 -50.58 -55.81 -33.07
C THR A 257 -50.92 -54.35 -32.82
N ALA A 258 -52.03 -53.91 -33.41
CA ALA A 258 -52.76 -52.76 -32.91
C ALA A 258 -53.44 -53.08 -31.55
N ASP A 259 -53.46 -54.36 -31.12
CA ASP A 259 -54.21 -54.81 -29.94
C ASP A 259 -53.34 -55.21 -28.72
N ALA A 260 -52.06 -54.85 -28.70
CA ALA A 260 -51.18 -55.09 -27.53
C ALA A 260 -50.69 -53.80 -26.86
N MET A 261 -51.35 -52.68 -27.12
CA MET A 261 -51.05 -51.37 -26.52
C MET A 261 -51.93 -51.05 -25.29
N GLU A 262 -52.90 -51.89 -24.94
CA GLU A 262 -53.87 -51.53 -23.86
C GLU A 262 -53.66 -52.26 -22.52
N LYS A 263 -52.92 -53.37 -22.46
CA LYS A 263 -52.74 -54.11 -21.19
C LYS A 263 -51.29 -54.42 -20.90
N GLY A 264 -50.58 -53.36 -20.55
CA GLY A 264 -49.16 -53.44 -20.22
C GLY A 264 -48.66 -52.13 -19.64
N THR A 265 -49.17 -51.76 -18.47
CA THR A 265 -48.27 -51.39 -17.38
C THR A 265 -47.44 -50.13 -17.66
N MET A 266 -47.96 -48.92 -17.46
CA MET A 266 -48.45 -48.44 -16.15
C MET A 266 -47.54 -48.81 -14.97
N ILE A 267 -46.26 -49.15 -15.16
CA ILE A 267 -45.25 -49.29 -14.09
C ILE A 267 -43.85 -48.99 -14.68
N VAL A 268 -43.66 -47.80 -15.26
CA VAL A 268 -42.32 -47.19 -15.43
C VAL A 268 -42.35 -45.68 -15.15
N SER A 269 -43.55 -45.07 -15.05
CA SER A 269 -43.72 -43.74 -14.46
C SER A 269 -43.48 -43.71 -12.93
N SER A 270 -43.28 -44.86 -12.27
CA SER A 270 -43.02 -44.97 -10.83
C SER A 270 -41.56 -45.27 -10.45
N MET A 271 -40.63 -45.37 -11.40
CA MET A 271 -39.18 -45.46 -11.11
C MET A 271 -38.38 -44.29 -11.68
N ALA A 272 -39.05 -43.22 -12.07
CA ALA A 272 -38.44 -41.91 -12.30
C ALA A 272 -38.11 -41.16 -10.99
N SER A 273 -38.07 -41.83 -9.83
CA SER A 273 -37.85 -41.15 -8.53
C SER A 273 -36.99 -41.89 -7.51
N SER A 274 -36.29 -42.97 -7.86
CA SER A 274 -35.42 -43.65 -6.89
C SER A 274 -34.21 -44.30 -7.55
N ALA A 275 -33.22 -43.47 -7.93
CA ALA A 275 -31.77 -43.80 -7.94
C ALA A 275 -30.83 -42.78 -8.63
N VAL A 276 -31.25 -41.57 -9.05
CA VAL A 276 -30.29 -40.54 -9.55
C VAL A 276 -30.55 -39.09 -9.10
N VAL A 277 -31.53 -38.82 -8.24
CA VAL A 277 -31.72 -37.47 -7.65
C VAL A 277 -30.97 -37.31 -6.30
N SER A 278 -30.11 -38.25 -5.94
CA SER A 278 -29.30 -38.18 -4.71
C SER A 278 -27.88 -37.62 -4.91
N VAL A 279 -27.61 -36.85 -5.96
CA VAL A 279 -26.42 -35.97 -6.04
C VAL A 279 -26.78 -34.53 -6.45
N THR A 280 -27.98 -34.06 -6.11
CA THR A 280 -28.33 -32.62 -6.22
C THR A 280 -28.80 -32.00 -4.90
N THR A 281 -28.62 -32.67 -3.75
CA THR A 281 -28.93 -32.12 -2.41
C THR A 281 -27.71 -31.94 -1.50
N ALA A 282 -26.56 -31.50 -2.05
CA ALA A 282 -25.42 -31.08 -1.22
C ALA A 282 -24.80 -29.72 -1.60
N LEU A 283 -25.48 -28.84 -2.35
CA LEU A 283 -25.01 -27.45 -2.49
C LEU A 283 -26.08 -26.36 -2.58
N THR A 284 -27.26 -26.60 -2.03
CA THR A 284 -28.26 -25.54 -1.81
C THR A 284 -29.01 -25.71 -0.48
N SER A 285 -28.26 -25.94 0.58
CA SER A 285 -28.64 -25.51 1.94
C SER A 285 -27.91 -24.20 2.28
N ALA A 286 -28.06 -23.22 1.41
CA ALA A 286 -27.98 -21.80 1.72
C ALA A 286 -28.72 -21.09 0.58
N ILE A 287 -29.53 -20.08 0.90
CA ILE A 287 -30.15 -19.12 -0.02
C ILE A 287 -31.42 -19.53 -0.79
N THR A 288 -32.49 -19.86 -0.06
CA THR A 288 -33.80 -19.28 -0.43
C THR A 288 -34.39 -18.51 0.74
N SER A 289 -34.06 -17.22 0.79
CA SER A 289 -34.93 -16.17 1.32
C SER A 289 -34.55 -14.84 0.67
N SER A 290 -35.15 -14.55 -0.47
CA SER A 290 -35.83 -13.27 -0.74
C SER A 290 -35.98 -13.06 -2.25
N ALA A 291 -37.20 -13.26 -2.71
CA ALA A 291 -37.71 -12.56 -3.87
C ALA A 291 -37.60 -11.03 -3.64
N ALA A 292 -37.21 -10.28 -4.66
CA ALA A 292 -38.02 -9.22 -5.27
C ALA A 292 -37.13 -8.29 -6.14
N GLN A 293 -37.72 -7.84 -7.26
CA GLN A 293 -37.33 -6.70 -8.11
C GLN A 293 -36.28 -7.03 -9.20
N SER A 294 -36.74 -7.22 -10.45
CA SER A 294 -36.76 -6.24 -11.55
C SER A 294 -35.37 -6.13 -12.22
N SER A 295 -35.16 -6.08 -13.52
CA SER A 295 -35.98 -5.75 -14.69
C SER A 295 -35.27 -6.30 -15.94
N VAL A 296 -36.08 -6.76 -16.89
CA VAL A 296 -35.80 -6.91 -18.33
C VAL A 296 -34.81 -5.89 -18.91
N VAL A 297 -33.92 -6.32 -19.81
CA VAL A 297 -33.98 -6.00 -21.26
C VAL A 297 -33.13 -7.02 -22.04
N ASN A 298 -33.82 -7.75 -22.92
CA ASN A 298 -33.26 -8.45 -24.08
C ASN A 298 -32.57 -7.48 -25.04
N VAL A 299 -31.39 -7.81 -25.54
CA VAL A 299 -31.04 -7.61 -26.96
C VAL A 299 -29.93 -8.59 -27.36
N THR A 300 -30.28 -9.59 -28.16
CA THR A 300 -29.42 -10.12 -29.24
C THR A 300 -29.30 -9.02 -30.32
N PRO A 301 -28.24 -8.94 -31.17
CA PRO A 301 -27.68 -10.11 -31.85
C PRO A 301 -26.20 -10.05 -32.33
N SER A 302 -25.78 -11.17 -32.94
CA SER A 302 -24.91 -11.27 -34.12
C SER A 302 -23.38 -11.25 -34.00
N LEU A 303 -22.85 -12.19 -34.80
CA LEU A 303 -21.49 -12.63 -35.06
C LEU A 303 -20.91 -11.84 -36.25
N THR A 304 -19.66 -11.38 -36.19
CA THR A 304 -18.82 -11.22 -37.41
C THR A 304 -17.31 -11.14 -37.12
N LEU A 305 -16.58 -11.86 -37.97
CA LEU A 305 -15.13 -12.01 -38.05
C LEU A 305 -14.38 -10.76 -38.54
N ALA A 306 -13.12 -10.67 -38.09
CA ALA A 306 -11.87 -10.28 -38.76
C ALA A 306 -11.92 -9.67 -40.19
N LEU A 307 -11.15 -8.60 -40.46
CA LEU A 307 -9.72 -8.65 -40.87
C LEU A 307 -9.29 -7.35 -41.62
N THR A 308 -8.09 -6.85 -41.28
CA THR A 308 -7.11 -6.10 -42.11
C THR A 308 -7.41 -4.73 -42.73
N THR A 309 -6.52 -3.76 -42.45
CA THR A 309 -5.59 -3.12 -43.42
C THR A 309 -4.59 -2.27 -42.62
N SER A 310 -3.32 -2.70 -42.48
CA SER A 310 -2.16 -2.27 -43.26
C SER A 310 -1.85 -0.76 -43.18
N PHE A 311 -0.80 -0.39 -42.44
CA PHE A 311 0.26 0.52 -42.92
C PHE A 311 1.51 0.35 -42.05
N GLU A 312 2.62 0.01 -42.70
CA GLU A 312 3.98 -0.20 -42.18
C GLU A 312 4.83 1.07 -42.46
N PRO A 313 6.17 1.09 -42.31
CA PRO A 313 6.94 1.62 -41.20
C PRO A 313 7.83 2.84 -41.58
N SER A 314 8.55 3.43 -40.62
CA SER A 314 10.03 3.48 -40.68
C SER A 314 10.65 4.33 -39.56
N VAL A 315 11.66 3.69 -38.99
CA VAL A 315 12.75 4.21 -38.17
C VAL A 315 13.60 5.25 -38.92
N THR A 316 14.22 6.20 -38.21
CA THR A 316 15.69 6.34 -38.10
C THR A 316 16.13 7.55 -37.26
N SER A 317 17.10 7.24 -36.42
CA SER A 317 17.95 8.05 -35.54
C SER A 317 18.95 8.97 -36.27
N ILE A 318 19.48 10.00 -35.59
CA ILE A 318 20.93 10.21 -35.24
C ILE A 318 21.26 11.69 -34.91
N SER A 319 21.77 11.87 -33.68
CA SER A 319 22.90 12.66 -33.14
C SER A 319 23.20 14.16 -33.38
N SER A 320 23.48 14.80 -32.22
CA SER A 320 24.71 15.54 -31.79
C SER A 320 25.05 16.95 -32.32
N SER A 321 25.22 17.89 -31.38
CA SER A 321 26.47 18.63 -31.00
C SER A 321 26.09 19.94 -30.27
N ASP A 322 26.51 20.31 -29.05
CA ASP A 322 27.83 20.60 -28.42
C ASP A 322 28.15 22.12 -28.31
N GLY A 323 28.71 22.55 -27.17
CA GLY A 323 29.29 23.91 -26.90
C GLY A 323 28.38 24.89 -26.11
N LEU A 324 28.55 25.27 -24.83
CA LEU A 324 29.65 25.80 -23.97
C LEU A 324 29.73 27.36 -23.91
N LEU A 325 29.91 27.88 -22.67
CA LEU A 325 30.25 29.25 -22.17
C LEU A 325 29.05 30.17 -21.86
N GLN A 326 28.70 30.58 -20.62
CA GLN A 326 29.40 31.14 -19.42
C GLN A 326 29.52 32.68 -19.43
N THR A 327 29.00 33.32 -18.36
CA THR A 327 29.38 34.65 -17.79
C THR A 327 29.01 35.91 -18.64
N GLU A 328 28.59 37.09 -18.16
CA GLU A 328 28.66 37.81 -16.87
C GLU A 328 28.04 39.24 -17.00
N LEU A 329 27.68 39.88 -15.86
CA LEU A 329 27.48 41.33 -15.55
C LEU A 329 26.30 42.13 -16.17
N ASP A 330 25.37 42.65 -15.34
CA ASP A 330 25.32 44.01 -14.69
C ASP A 330 24.31 44.88 -15.47
N GLY A 331 23.47 45.79 -14.99
CA GLY A 331 23.20 46.46 -13.72
C GLY A 331 22.32 47.68 -14.08
N THR A 332 21.46 48.13 -13.17
CA THR A 332 20.73 49.43 -13.14
C THR A 332 19.49 49.69 -14.03
N GLY A 333 18.38 50.06 -13.37
CA GLY A 333 17.86 51.44 -13.48
C GLY A 333 16.48 51.70 -14.13
N ILE A 334 15.47 51.85 -13.25
CA ILE A 334 14.38 52.86 -13.22
C ILE A 334 13.30 53.04 -14.32
N GLU A 335 12.09 53.23 -13.78
CA GLU A 335 10.95 54.08 -14.21
C GLU A 335 9.72 53.50 -14.95
N SER A 336 8.66 53.37 -14.14
CA SER A 336 7.28 53.88 -14.31
C SER A 336 6.48 53.61 -15.60
N THR A 337 5.28 53.04 -15.42
CA THR A 337 4.07 53.68 -15.97
C THR A 337 2.81 53.24 -15.22
N ILE A 338 2.11 54.26 -14.74
CA ILE A 338 0.77 54.26 -14.15
C ILE A 338 -0.27 54.02 -15.24
N SER A 339 -1.34 53.29 -14.94
CA SER A 339 -2.66 53.53 -15.57
C SER A 339 -3.80 53.20 -14.61
N THR A 340 -4.41 54.30 -14.18
CA THR A 340 -5.69 54.52 -13.52
C THR A 340 -6.87 53.85 -14.21
N SER A 341 -7.80 53.30 -13.42
CA SER A 341 -9.24 53.40 -13.72
C SER A 341 -10.03 53.43 -12.41
N ILE A 342 -10.67 54.58 -12.20
CA ILE A 342 -11.58 54.96 -11.13
C ILE A 342 -13.01 54.73 -11.64
N ALA A 343 -13.90 54.20 -10.81
CA ALA A 343 -15.30 54.67 -10.74
C ALA A 343 -16.06 54.10 -9.52
N GLU A 344 -16.77 55.03 -8.88
CA GLU A 344 -18.03 54.92 -8.15
C GLU A 344 -18.10 54.33 -6.71
N LEU A 345 -18.17 55.26 -5.75
CA LEU A 345 -18.84 55.19 -4.45
C LEU A 345 -20.27 55.77 -4.59
N PRO A 346 -21.19 55.44 -3.67
CA PRO A 346 -21.72 56.50 -2.79
C PRO A 346 -21.83 56.00 -1.33
N SER A 347 -21.17 56.61 -0.34
CA SER A 347 -21.54 57.85 0.37
C SER A 347 -22.88 57.77 1.11
N GLU A 348 -22.86 57.35 2.38
CA GLU A 348 -23.81 57.87 3.37
C GLU A 348 -23.27 57.77 4.81
N ALA A 349 -22.97 58.93 5.40
CA ALA A 349 -22.97 59.23 6.83
C ALA A 349 -23.19 60.76 6.94
N PRO A 350 -23.91 61.27 7.95
CA PRO A 350 -23.25 61.60 9.22
C PRO A 350 -24.11 61.47 10.50
N GLN A 351 -23.39 61.38 11.64
CA GLN A 351 -23.78 61.40 13.07
C GLN A 351 -24.60 62.66 13.50
N PRO A 352 -24.96 62.97 14.80
CA PRO A 352 -24.50 62.49 16.13
C PRO A 352 -25.58 62.45 17.27
N HIS A 353 -25.12 62.56 18.54
CA HIS A 353 -25.83 62.76 19.84
C HIS A 353 -25.94 61.50 20.71
N ASP A 354 -25.79 61.51 22.04
CA ASP A 354 -25.14 62.34 23.07
C ASP A 354 -25.30 61.53 24.38
N GLU A 355 -24.58 61.93 25.43
CA GLU A 355 -24.54 61.41 26.80
C GLU A 355 -25.83 60.81 27.43
N LEU A 356 -25.67 59.72 28.19
CA LEU A 356 -25.85 59.67 29.66
C LEU A 356 -25.39 58.33 30.26
#